data_AF-A0A1X4I9J2-F1
#
_entry.id   AF-A0A1X4I9J2-F1
#
_cell.length_a   1.000
_cell.length_b   1.000
_cell.length_c   1.000
_cell.angle_alpha   90.00
_cell.angle_beta   90.00
_cell.angle_gamma   90.00
#
_symmetry.space_group_name_H-M   'P 1'
#
loop_
_entity.id
_entity.type
_entity.pdbx_description
1 polymer ?
#
loop_
_entity_poly.entity_id
_entity_poly.type
_entity_poly.pdbx_seq_one_letter_code
_entity_poly.pdbx_strand_id
1 'polypeptide(L)' 'MHTIRWRKSSHSGDSSNCVEIATTPAAVLIRDSKRTSGPKLDLSPTTWADFLAYVAK' A
#
# COMPACT_ATOMS: atom_id res chain seq x y z
N MET A 1 4.23 -19.27 -8.25
CA MET A 1 3.72 -17.89 -8.29
C MET A 1 3.39 -17.47 -6.87
N HIS A 2 4.05 -16.46 -6.31
CA HIS A 2 3.65 -15.93 -4.99
C HIS A 2 2.44 -15.03 -5.17
N THR A 3 1.33 -15.40 -4.55
CA THR A 3 0.12 -14.57 -4.52
C THR A 3 0.38 -13.38 -3.62
N ILE A 4 0.37 -12.17 -4.20
CA ILE A 4 0.46 -10.92 -3.45
C ILE A 4 -0.85 -10.72 -2.68
N ARG A 5 -0.75 -10.65 -1.34
CA ARG A 5 -1.90 -10.47 -0.46
C ARG A 5 -2.14 -8.98 -0.20
N TRP A 6 -3.13 -8.41 -0.88
CA TRP A 6 -3.53 -7.02 -0.70
C TRP A 6 -4.47 -6.86 0.50
N ARG A 7 -4.20 -5.84 1.32
CA ARG A 7 -5.04 -5.40 2.43
C ARG A 7 -5.58 -4.01 2.11
N LYS A 8 -6.89 -3.87 2.01
CA LYS A 8 -7.57 -2.58 1.88
C LYS A 8 -7.53 -1.82 3.20
N SER A 9 -7.32 -0.51 3.13
CA SER A 9 -7.41 0.38 4.31
C SER A 9 -8.83 0.42 4.84
N SER A 10 -8.99 0.39 6.17
CA SER A 10 -10.29 0.57 6.85
C SER A 10 -10.90 1.96 6.64
N HIS A 11 -10.08 2.95 6.23
CA HIS A 11 -10.55 4.29 5.87
C HIS A 11 -11.05 4.39 4.42
N SER A 12 -10.96 3.30 3.65
CA SER A 12 -11.50 3.23 2.29
C SER A 12 -13.02 3.08 2.37
N GLY A 13 -13.74 4.21 2.36
CA GLY A 13 -15.20 4.24 2.22
C GLY A 13 -15.64 4.22 0.76
N ASP A 14 -16.94 4.07 0.51
CA ASP A 14 -17.51 3.93 -0.84
C ASP A 14 -17.17 5.13 -1.75
N SER A 15 -17.09 6.33 -1.18
CA SER A 15 -16.94 7.58 -1.94
C SER A 15 -15.55 8.23 -1.91
N SER A 16 -14.56 7.77 -1.13
CA SER A 16 -13.26 8.47 -1.07
C SER A 16 -12.04 7.63 -0.69
N ASN A 17 -10.88 8.04 -1.23
CA ASN A 17 -9.50 7.68 -0.86
C ASN A 17 -9.23 6.19 -0.61
N CYS A 18 -9.64 5.33 -1.56
CA CYS A 18 -9.45 3.89 -1.44
C CYS A 18 -8.00 3.47 -1.74
N VAL A 19 -7.30 2.97 -0.72
CA VAL A 19 -5.91 2.51 -0.81
C VAL A 19 -5.81 1.07 -0.34
N GLU A 20 -5.02 0.26 -1.05
CA GLU A 20 -4.59 -1.07 -0.60
C GLU A 20 -3.07 -1.15 -0.51
N ILE A 21 -2.57 -1.91 0.46
CA ILE A 21 -1.15 -2.23 0.59
C ILE A 21 -0.92 -3.73 0.50
N ALA A 22 0.26 -4.15 0.05
CA ALA A 22 0.72 -5.52 0.18
C ALA A 22 2.18 -5.54 0.63
N THR A 23 2.48 -6.34 1.65
CA THR A 23 3.84 -6.54 2.14
C THR A 23 4.42 -7.80 1.53
N THR A 24 5.61 -7.68 0.98
CA THR A 24 6.42 -8.79 0.46
C THR A 24 7.79 -8.78 1.16
N PRO A 25 8.62 -9.83 1.02
CA PRO A 25 9.96 -9.81 1.59
C PRO A 25 10.85 -8.66 1.06
N ALA A 26 10.60 -8.17 -0.16
CA ALA A 26 11.44 -7.17 -0.80
C ALA A 26 10.85 -5.75 -0.79
N ALA A 27 9.54 -5.61 -0.57
CA ALA A 27 8.82 -4.37 -0.85
C ALA A 27 7.50 -4.24 -0.10
N VAL A 28 7.10 -2.98 0.11
CA VAL A 28 5.74 -2.57 0.43
C VAL A 28 5.11 -1.95 -0.82
N LEU A 29 4.10 -2.63 -1.36
CA LEU A 29 3.38 -2.18 -2.54
C LEU A 29 2.16 -1.37 -2.12
N ILE A 30 1.89 -0.26 -2.81
CA ILE A 30 0.73 0.61 -2.54
C ILE A 30 -0.01 0.86 -3.85
N ARG A 31 -1.33 0.74 -3.83
CA ARG A 31 -2.17 1.05 -5.00
C ARG A 31 -3.51 1.66 -4.64
N ASP A 32 -4.11 2.28 -5.64
CA ASP A 32 -5.52 2.67 -5.64
C ASP A 32 -6.41 1.41 -5.73
N SER A 33 -7.34 1.23 -4.78
CA SER A 33 -8.23 0.06 -4.75
C SER A 33 -9.23 0.04 -5.92
N LYS A 34 -9.58 1.20 -6.46
CA LYS A 34 -10.50 1.37 -7.60
C LYS A 34 -9.77 1.19 -8.94
N ARG A 35 -8.44 1.31 -8.97
CA ARG A 35 -7.60 1.12 -10.16
C ARG A 35 -6.55 0.03 -9.96
N THR A 36 -6.98 -1.20 -9.75
CA THR A 36 -6.10 -2.35 -9.41
C THR A 36 -5.08 -2.72 -10.50
N SER A 37 -5.37 -2.38 -11.76
CA SER A 37 -4.49 -2.53 -12.93
C SER A 37 -3.64 -1.30 -13.23
N GLY A 38 -3.83 -0.20 -12.48
CA GLY A 38 -3.06 1.02 -12.64
C GLY A 38 -1.66 0.96 -12.02
N PRO A 39 -0.94 2.10 -12.05
CA PRO A 39 0.37 2.24 -11.42
C PRO A 39 0.34 1.91 -9.92
N LYS A 40 1.45 1.42 -9.42
CA LYS A 40 1.65 1.04 -8.01
C LYS A 40 2.95 1.69 -7.54
N LEU A 41 2.96 2.14 -6.29
CA LEU A 41 4.22 2.48 -5.63
C LEU A 41 4.84 1.19 -5.11
N ASP A 42 6.15 1.08 -5.29
CA ASP A 42 6.99 0.00 -4.80
C ASP A 42 8.06 0.62 -3.90
N LEU A 43 7.90 0.45 -2.59
CA LEU A 43 8.78 1.04 -1.60
C LEU A 43 9.61 -0.06 -0.94
N SER A 44 10.90 0.21 -0.75
CA SER A 44 11.73 -0.65 0.09
C SER A 44 11.18 -0.66 1.54
N PRO A 45 11.41 -1.74 2.31
CA PRO A 45 11.01 -1.79 3.72
C PRO A 45 11.55 -0.62 4.55
N THR A 46 12.79 -0.18 4.27
CA THR A 46 13.42 0.96 4.95
C THR A 46 12.69 2.27 4.62
N THR A 47 12.42 2.54 3.34
CA THR A 47 11.68 3.74 2.92
C THR A 47 10.28 3.78 3.54
N TRP A 48 9.60 2.64 3.64
CA TRP A 48 8.29 2.57 4.30
C TRP A 48 8.38 2.85 5.81
N ALA A 49 9.39 2.31 6.49
CA ALA A 49 9.61 2.58 7.91
C ALA A 49 9.90 4.07 8.18
N ASP A 50 10.75 4.70 7.36
CA ASP A 50 11.06 6.14 7.46
C ASP A 50 9.81 7.00 7.23
N PHE A 51 9.00 6.65 6.23
CA PHE A 51 7.72 7.32 5.98
C PHE A 51 6.78 7.23 7.18
N LEU A 52 6.64 6.05 7.80
CA LEU A 52 5.80 5.86 8.99
C LEU A 52 6.31 6.68 10.18
N ALA A 53 7.62 6.71 10.40
CA ALA A 53 8.23 7.52 11.46
C ALA A 53 8.00 9.02 11.25
N TYR A 54 7.99 9.48 9.99
CA TYR A 54 7.71 10.87 9.65
C TYR A 54 6.25 11.27 9.93
N VAL A 55 5.26 10.44 9.56
CA VAL A 55 3.83 10.78 9.69
C VAL A 55 3.23 10.50 11.07
N ALA A 56 3.95 9.79 11.96
CA ALA A 56 3.50 9.50 13.32
C ALA A 56 3.76 10.64 14.32
N LYS A 57 4.25 11.79 13.85
CA LYS A 57 4.36 13.04 14.62
C LYS A 57 3.09 13.87 14.51
#